data_AF-A0A429E159-F1
#
_entry.id   AF-A0A429E159-F1
#
_cell.length_a   1.000
_cell.length_b   1.000
_cell.length_c   1.000
_cell.angle_alpha   90.00
_cell.angle_beta   90.00
_cell.angle_gamma   90.00
#
_symmetry.space_group_name_H-M   'P 1'
#
loop_
_entity.id
_entity.type
_entity.pdbx_description
1 polymer ?
#
loop_
_entity_poly.entity_id
_entity_poly.type
_entity_poly.pdbx_seq_one_letter_code
_entity_poly.pdbx_strand_id
1 'polypeptide(L)'
;MCERDGVKLTNLDQPLFEGATKRDLVDYLDAVADRLVPVLANRPLSVIRILRGQDPFMQKNLPKYTPDWVKRYGMWAETSKRQVSYALCDDRRTLLWFANQRAVEYHPTLMTADVDAGPTHLVLDLDPPAGDDFAHVVKAAVLVRQALAESGLVGTVKTSGSKGVHIFVPLVPGQGFEDVFAATRALAACAERLDPSIATTAYIVEDREGKVYLDSTRAGGNTVAAAYSPRLRPGLPVSFPVAWDDLENVVPADFTVHTALDLLGGKDPWAESMPEPQTLPADLVEEGHTIPIARVVAMHEGKRRARARDRKD
;
A
#
# COMPACT_ATOMS: atom_id res chain seq x y z
N MET A 1 -9.05 8.99 33.25
CA MET A 1 -7.92 8.97 32.29
C MET A 1 -7.96 7.60 31.63
N CYS A 2 -8.11 7.52 30.31
CA CYS A 2 -8.24 6.24 29.62
C CYS A 2 -6.84 5.70 29.30
N GLU A 3 -6.55 4.48 29.73
CA GLU A 3 -5.31 3.77 29.43
C GLU A 3 -5.67 2.43 28.80
N ARG A 4 -4.92 2.04 27.75
CA ARG A 4 -5.07 0.75 27.08
C ARG A 4 -3.70 0.18 26.81
N ASP A 5 -3.47 -1.07 27.21
CA ASP A 5 -2.20 -1.76 27.02
C ASP A 5 -0.98 -0.99 27.57
N GLY A 6 -1.14 -0.28 28.69
CA GLY A 6 -0.08 0.56 29.24
C GLY A 6 0.22 1.83 28.43
N VAL A 7 -0.68 2.26 27.54
CA VAL A 7 -0.63 3.52 26.79
C VAL A 7 -1.68 4.48 27.31
N LYS A 8 -1.23 5.60 27.89
CA LYS A 8 -2.11 6.69 28.33
C LYS A 8 -2.67 7.47 27.14
N LEU A 9 -3.98 7.36 26.94
CA LEU A 9 -4.68 8.02 25.85
C LEU A 9 -5.11 9.43 26.25
N THR A 10 -5.00 10.37 25.32
CA THR A 10 -5.31 11.78 25.56
C THR A 10 -6.16 12.38 24.44
N ASN A 11 -6.97 13.39 24.75
CA ASN A 11 -7.69 14.17 23.75
C ASN A 11 -8.58 13.34 22.81
N LEU A 12 -9.20 12.28 23.35
CA LEU A 12 -9.95 11.31 22.55
C LEU A 12 -11.18 11.93 21.86
N ASP A 13 -11.90 12.80 22.57
CA ASP A 13 -13.14 13.42 22.07
C ASP A 13 -12.91 14.54 21.05
N GLN A 14 -11.66 14.77 20.65
CA GLN A 14 -11.36 15.81 19.70
C GLN A 14 -11.52 15.35 18.26
N PRO A 15 -11.93 16.27 17.36
CA PRO A 15 -11.90 16.03 15.93
C PRO A 15 -10.51 15.59 15.45
N LEU A 16 -10.49 14.54 14.62
CA LEU A 16 -9.29 14.05 13.96
C LEU A 16 -9.23 14.54 12.51
N PHE A 17 -10.24 14.16 11.73
CA PHE A 17 -10.44 14.51 10.33
C PHE A 17 -11.92 14.35 9.99
N GLU A 18 -12.42 15.09 9.00
CA GLU A 18 -13.84 15.18 8.61
C GLU A 18 -14.67 13.91 8.88
N GLY A 19 -15.59 13.97 9.86
CA GLY A 19 -16.48 12.86 10.23
C GLY A 19 -15.90 11.83 11.21
N ALA A 20 -14.70 12.05 11.76
CA ALA A 20 -14.08 11.17 12.75
C ALA A 20 -13.37 11.95 13.86
N THR A 21 -13.50 11.44 15.08
CA THR A 21 -12.75 11.85 16.26
C THR A 21 -11.48 11.02 16.42
N LYS A 22 -10.60 11.45 17.33
CA LYS A 22 -9.43 10.63 17.70
C LYS A 22 -9.87 9.34 18.40
N ARG A 23 -10.99 9.35 19.13
CA ARG A 23 -11.57 8.17 19.77
C ARG A 23 -11.91 7.12 18.73
N ASP A 24 -12.60 7.49 17.66
CA ASP A 24 -13.01 6.56 16.59
C ASP A 24 -11.79 5.86 15.97
N LEU A 25 -10.73 6.61 15.68
CA LEU A 25 -9.47 6.03 15.20
C LEU A 25 -8.86 5.04 16.20
N VAL A 26 -8.76 5.43 17.47
CA VAL A 26 -8.15 4.59 18.50
C VAL A 26 -8.97 3.33 18.73
N ASP A 27 -10.30 3.46 18.82
CA ASP A 27 -11.22 2.34 19.04
C ASP A 27 -11.21 1.37 17.86
N TYR A 28 -11.20 1.88 16.64
CA TYR A 28 -11.07 1.07 15.44
C TYR A 28 -9.74 0.29 15.39
N LEU A 29 -8.61 0.99 15.55
CA LEU A 29 -7.28 0.36 15.48
C LEU A 29 -7.07 -0.67 16.59
N ASP A 30 -7.64 -0.40 17.76
CA ASP A 30 -7.65 -1.34 18.87
C ASP A 30 -8.43 -2.63 18.52
N ALA A 31 -9.62 -2.48 17.96
CA ALA A 31 -10.49 -3.60 17.61
C ALA A 31 -9.96 -4.44 16.44
N VAL A 32 -9.18 -3.86 15.52
CA VAL A 32 -8.52 -4.61 14.42
C VAL A 32 -7.08 -5.00 14.74
N ALA A 33 -6.58 -4.76 15.97
CA ALA A 33 -5.17 -4.96 16.31
C ALA A 33 -4.68 -6.37 15.98
N ASP A 34 -5.46 -7.40 16.30
CA ASP A 34 -5.10 -8.81 16.04
C ASP A 34 -4.97 -9.16 14.54
N ARG A 35 -5.53 -8.32 13.65
CA ARG A 35 -5.45 -8.48 12.19
C ARG A 35 -4.41 -7.56 11.57
N LEU A 36 -4.34 -6.32 12.04
CA LEU A 36 -3.44 -5.31 11.50
C LEU A 36 -1.99 -5.54 11.95
N VAL A 37 -1.75 -5.92 13.20
CA VAL A 37 -0.38 -6.13 13.72
C VAL A 37 0.36 -7.20 12.92
N PRO A 38 -0.19 -8.39 12.59
CA PRO A 38 0.49 -9.35 11.72
C PRO A 38 0.91 -8.80 10.36
N VAL A 39 0.13 -7.86 9.79
CA VAL A 39 0.46 -7.21 8.51
C VAL A 39 1.62 -6.21 8.66
N LEU A 40 1.77 -5.59 9.84
CA LEU A 40 2.81 -4.59 10.14
C LEU A 40 4.09 -5.20 10.75
N ALA A 41 3.98 -6.38 11.37
CA ALA A 41 5.01 -6.95 12.21
C ALA A 41 6.32 -7.15 11.44
N ASN A 42 7.43 -6.87 12.13
CA ASN A 42 8.78 -6.97 11.61
C ASN A 42 9.03 -6.15 10.33
N ARG A 43 8.22 -5.14 10.02
CA ARG A 43 8.39 -4.29 8.83
C ARG A 43 8.69 -2.85 9.25
N PRO A 44 9.75 -2.21 8.71
CA PRO A 44 9.95 -0.78 8.82
C PRO A 44 8.68 0.00 8.46
N LEU A 45 8.12 0.69 9.45
CA LEU A 45 6.82 1.33 9.32
C LEU A 45 6.97 2.85 9.10
N SER A 46 6.36 3.34 8.02
CA SER A 46 6.05 4.75 7.87
C SER A 46 4.59 5.01 8.21
N VAL A 47 4.27 6.17 8.78
CA VAL A 47 2.88 6.56 9.08
C VAL A 47 2.55 7.95 8.56
N ILE A 48 1.32 8.17 8.11
CA ILE A 48 0.81 9.52 7.87
C ILE A 48 0.12 10.01 9.14
N ARG A 49 0.56 11.17 9.62
CA ARG A 49 0.03 11.83 10.82
C ARG A 49 -0.66 13.12 10.43
N ILE A 50 -1.73 13.44 11.18
CA ILE A 50 -2.36 14.76 11.13
C ILE A 50 -2.38 15.38 12.52
N LEU A 51 -1.58 16.42 12.73
CA LEU A 51 -1.59 17.19 13.97
C LEU A 51 -2.62 18.32 13.88
N ARG A 52 -2.98 18.89 15.03
CA ARG A 52 -3.99 19.96 15.08
C ARG A 52 -3.49 21.19 14.32
N GLY A 53 -4.33 21.70 13.41
CA GLY A 53 -4.04 22.92 12.65
C GLY A 53 -2.82 22.80 11.74
N GLN A 54 -2.44 21.58 11.36
CA GLN A 54 -1.30 21.30 10.49
C GLN A 54 -1.71 20.41 9.34
N ASP A 55 -1.02 20.59 8.22
CA ASP A 55 -1.15 19.69 7.09
C ASP A 55 -0.66 18.27 7.45
N PRO A 56 -1.23 17.24 6.81
CA PRO A 56 -0.77 15.87 7.00
C PRO A 56 0.67 15.69 6.56
N PHE A 57 1.43 14.85 7.27
CA PHE A 57 2.80 14.53 6.90
C PHE A 57 3.14 13.05 7.10
N MET A 58 4.03 12.55 6.26
CA MET A 58 4.59 11.22 6.37
C MET A 58 5.75 11.21 7.37
N GLN A 59 5.59 10.49 8.47
CA GLN A 59 6.65 10.22 9.43
C GLN A 59 7.31 8.88 9.13
N LYS A 60 8.60 8.95 8.76
CA LYS A 60 9.48 7.78 8.62
C LYS A 60 10.38 7.59 9.84
N ASN A 61 10.99 8.70 10.28
CA ASN A 61 11.93 8.70 11.39
C ASN A 61 11.20 8.85 12.73
N LEU A 62 11.49 7.95 13.67
CA LEU A 62 10.97 8.01 15.03
C LEU A 62 11.40 9.29 15.75
N PRO A 63 10.48 9.99 16.45
CA PRO A 63 10.81 11.16 17.24
C PRO A 63 11.59 10.80 18.51
N LYS A 64 12.30 11.77 19.10
CA LYS A 64 13.09 11.60 20.32
C LYS A 64 12.28 11.13 21.53
N TYR A 65 11.00 11.49 21.60
CA TYR A 65 10.09 11.10 22.68
C TYR A 65 9.48 9.71 22.51
N THR A 66 9.85 8.97 21.47
CA THR A 66 9.35 7.60 21.26
C THR A 66 9.74 6.74 22.46
N PRO A 67 8.80 6.01 23.07
CA PRO A 67 9.08 5.14 24.20
C PRO A 67 10.19 4.12 23.90
N ASP A 68 10.87 3.66 24.95
CA ASP A 68 11.96 2.69 24.89
C ASP A 68 11.50 1.30 24.44
N TRP A 69 10.28 0.91 24.80
CA TRP A 69 9.67 -0.36 24.42
C TRP A 69 9.26 -0.44 22.95
N VAL A 70 9.19 0.69 22.22
CA VAL A 70 8.95 0.67 20.76
C VAL A 70 10.23 0.19 20.06
N LYS A 71 10.18 -1.00 19.47
CA LYS A 71 11.29 -1.56 18.69
C LYS A 71 11.61 -0.68 17.49
N ARG A 72 12.90 -0.65 17.15
CA ARG A 72 13.45 0.26 16.13
C ARG A 72 14.29 -0.51 15.13
N TYR A 73 14.20 -0.07 13.88
CA TYR A 73 15.05 -0.56 12.81
C TYR A 73 15.77 0.61 12.14
N GLY A 74 17.09 0.52 12.06
CA GLY A 74 17.92 1.53 11.41
C GLY A 74 18.09 1.22 9.93
N MET A 75 17.75 2.16 9.07
CA MET A 75 17.95 2.04 7.62
C MET A 75 18.62 3.29 7.08
N TRP A 76 19.64 3.09 6.25
CA TRP A 76 20.29 4.20 5.57
C TRP A 76 19.39 4.73 4.45
N ALA A 77 19.07 6.02 4.48
CA ALA A 77 18.25 6.65 3.46
C ALA A 77 19.12 7.42 2.47
N GLU A 78 19.34 6.83 1.30
CA GLU A 78 20.28 7.33 0.28
C GLU A 78 19.96 8.75 -0.18
N THR A 79 18.67 9.08 -0.35
CA THR A 79 18.22 10.41 -0.78
C THR A 79 18.55 11.50 0.23
N SER A 80 18.45 11.19 1.53
CA SER A 80 18.70 12.17 2.60
C SER A 80 20.08 12.03 3.26
N LYS A 81 20.90 11.08 2.78
CA LYS A 81 22.26 10.78 3.27
C LYS A 81 22.34 10.71 4.80
N ARG A 82 21.38 10.00 5.42
CA ARG A 82 21.31 9.83 6.88
C ARG A 82 20.70 8.49 7.27
N GLN A 83 21.02 8.06 8.49
CA GLN A 83 20.33 6.96 9.16
C GLN A 83 18.90 7.41 9.52
N VAL A 84 17.91 6.62 9.14
CA VAL A 84 16.51 6.78 9.57
C VAL A 84 16.17 5.64 10.52
N SER A 85 15.61 5.97 11.68
CA SER A 85 15.11 5.01 12.65
C SER A 85 13.62 4.81 12.44
N TYR A 86 13.25 3.69 11.84
CA TYR A 86 11.86 3.27 11.67
C TYR A 86 11.37 2.54 12.93
N ALA A 87 10.05 2.57 13.14
CA ALA A 87 9.43 1.68 14.12
C ALA A 87 9.19 0.30 13.51
N LEU A 88 9.25 -0.73 14.36
CA LEU A 88 8.64 -2.02 14.10
C LEU A 88 7.37 -2.10 14.95
N CYS A 89 6.21 -2.09 14.30
CA CYS A 89 4.92 -2.14 14.97
C CYS A 89 4.50 -3.60 15.19
N ASP A 90 5.21 -4.28 16.10
CA ASP A 90 5.08 -5.72 16.33
C ASP A 90 3.97 -6.09 17.31
N ASP A 91 3.36 -5.11 17.97
CA ASP A 91 2.38 -5.34 19.01
C ASP A 91 1.29 -4.26 19.06
N ARG A 92 0.18 -4.63 19.72
CA ARG A 92 -0.97 -3.76 19.96
C ARG A 92 -0.57 -2.49 20.70
N ARG A 93 0.31 -2.57 21.69
CA ARG A 93 0.81 -1.41 22.45
C ARG A 93 1.44 -0.34 21.56
N THR A 94 2.27 -0.75 20.61
CA THR A 94 2.92 0.13 19.63
C THR A 94 1.90 0.74 18.68
N LEU A 95 0.93 -0.06 18.21
CA LEU A 95 -0.16 0.41 17.38
C LEU A 95 -0.97 1.51 18.08
N LEU A 96 -1.35 1.29 19.34
CA LEU A 96 -2.12 2.25 20.15
C LEU A 96 -1.32 3.51 20.48
N TRP A 97 0.00 3.40 20.65
CA TRP A 97 0.85 4.59 20.79
C TRP A 97 0.83 5.44 19.51
N PHE A 98 0.97 4.82 18.33
CA PHE A 98 0.85 5.54 17.06
C PHE A 98 -0.54 6.19 16.90
N ALA A 99 -1.61 5.48 17.23
CA ALA A 99 -2.97 6.02 17.21
C ALA A 99 -3.10 7.24 18.13
N ASN A 100 -2.55 7.15 19.35
CA ASN A 100 -2.53 8.26 20.30
C ASN A 100 -1.71 9.47 19.79
N GLN A 101 -0.73 9.23 18.92
CA GLN A 101 0.08 10.24 18.25
C GLN A 101 -0.60 10.83 16.98
N ARG A 102 -1.87 10.47 16.73
CA ARG A 102 -2.65 10.86 15.53
C ARG A 102 -2.03 10.35 14.23
N ALA A 103 -1.40 9.17 14.27
CA ALA A 103 -1.08 8.42 13.06
C ALA A 103 -2.35 7.76 12.53
N VAL A 104 -2.69 8.07 11.29
CA VAL A 104 -3.93 7.61 10.65
C VAL A 104 -3.64 6.51 9.65
N GLU A 105 -2.67 6.72 8.76
CA GLU A 105 -2.31 5.72 7.76
C GLU A 105 -1.02 4.99 8.14
N TYR A 106 -1.04 3.67 7.99
CA TYR A 106 0.07 2.75 8.25
C TYR A 106 0.58 2.17 6.94
N HIS A 107 1.87 2.43 6.64
CA HIS A 107 2.53 2.13 5.39
C HIS A 107 3.81 1.32 5.67
N PRO A 108 3.70 0.00 5.89
CA PRO A 108 4.87 -0.87 6.06
C PRO A 108 5.62 -1.01 4.74
N THR A 109 6.90 -1.35 4.83
CA THR A 109 7.68 -1.82 3.66
C THR A 109 7.21 -3.18 3.19
N LEU A 110 7.42 -3.46 1.91
CA LEU A 110 7.17 -4.78 1.28
C LEU A 110 8.30 -5.79 1.52
N MET A 111 9.26 -5.45 2.39
CA MET A 111 10.26 -6.33 2.98
C MET A 111 10.20 -6.25 4.51
N THR A 112 10.77 -7.24 5.18
CA THR A 112 10.91 -7.23 6.65
C THR A 112 12.21 -6.54 7.09
N ALA A 113 12.43 -6.44 8.40
CA ALA A 113 13.70 -6.00 8.98
C ALA A 113 14.85 -6.98 8.71
N ASP A 114 14.52 -8.25 8.42
CA ASP A 114 15.44 -9.19 7.80
C ASP A 114 15.48 -8.92 6.30
N VAL A 115 16.54 -8.24 5.86
CA VAL A 115 16.74 -7.83 4.47
C VAL A 115 17.23 -8.97 3.59
N ASP A 116 17.86 -9.98 4.18
CA ASP A 116 18.38 -11.14 3.46
C ASP A 116 17.24 -12.06 3.01
N ALA A 117 16.10 -12.01 3.70
CA ALA A 117 14.86 -12.65 3.27
C ALA A 117 14.25 -12.04 2.00
N GLY A 118 14.67 -10.83 1.58
CA GLY A 118 14.19 -10.17 0.36
C GLY A 118 12.76 -9.61 0.45
N PRO A 119 12.15 -9.26 -0.71
CA PRO A 119 10.76 -8.83 -0.77
C PRO A 119 9.82 -9.97 -0.37
N THR A 120 8.79 -9.62 0.39
CA THR A 120 7.78 -10.58 0.87
C THR A 120 6.59 -10.74 -0.07
N HIS A 121 6.35 -9.75 -0.92
CA HIS A 121 5.22 -9.72 -1.83
C HIS A 121 5.59 -9.03 -3.13
N LEU A 122 4.95 -9.48 -4.20
CA LEU A 122 4.71 -8.70 -5.41
C LEU A 122 3.40 -7.94 -5.23
N VAL A 123 3.37 -6.66 -5.63
CA VAL A 123 2.17 -5.81 -5.50
C VAL A 123 1.91 -5.03 -6.78
N LEU A 124 0.67 -5.11 -7.26
CA LEU A 124 0.13 -4.24 -8.31
C LEU A 124 -0.82 -3.24 -7.69
N ASP A 125 -0.55 -1.95 -7.89
CA ASP A 125 -1.34 -0.83 -7.39
C ASP A 125 -2.12 -0.23 -8.58
N LEU A 126 -3.45 -0.36 -8.53
CA LEU A 126 -4.33 -0.01 -9.64
C LEU A 126 -5.05 1.30 -9.33
N ASP A 127 -4.67 2.33 -10.07
CA ASP A 127 -5.23 3.68 -9.93
C ASP A 127 -6.20 4.00 -11.08
N PRO A 128 -7.42 4.48 -10.79
CA PRO A 128 -8.37 4.88 -11.81
C PRO A 128 -7.84 6.03 -12.68
N PRO A 129 -8.40 6.22 -13.88
CA PRO A 129 -8.28 7.49 -14.58
C PRO A 129 -8.87 8.63 -13.73
N ALA A 130 -8.55 9.88 -14.10
CA ALA A 130 -9.10 11.05 -13.43
C ALA A 130 -10.63 10.95 -13.27
N GLY A 131 -11.11 10.92 -12.03
CA GLY A 131 -12.49 10.56 -11.69
C GLY A 131 -12.54 9.57 -10.54
N ASP A 132 -13.73 9.20 -10.09
CA ASP A 132 -13.98 8.17 -9.07
C ASP A 132 -14.69 6.96 -9.71
N ASP A 133 -14.15 6.42 -10.81
CA ASP A 133 -14.72 5.26 -11.51
C ASP A 133 -14.11 3.95 -10.99
N PHE A 134 -14.60 3.51 -9.83
CA PHE A 134 -14.16 2.25 -9.23
C PHE A 134 -14.52 1.04 -10.10
N ALA A 135 -15.63 1.06 -10.83
CA ALA A 135 -16.03 -0.04 -11.71
C ALA A 135 -14.99 -0.28 -12.83
N HIS A 136 -14.38 0.79 -13.36
CA HIS A 136 -13.27 0.66 -14.32
C HIS A 136 -12.03 0.03 -13.69
N VAL A 137 -11.73 0.35 -12.42
CA VAL A 137 -10.64 -0.31 -11.66
C VAL A 137 -10.93 -1.79 -11.47
N VAL A 138 -12.17 -2.18 -11.17
CA VAL A 138 -12.55 -3.60 -11.05
C VAL A 138 -12.28 -4.36 -12.34
N LYS A 139 -12.65 -3.78 -13.50
CA LYS A 139 -12.34 -4.40 -14.81
C LYS A 139 -10.84 -4.61 -14.99
N ALA A 140 -10.02 -3.61 -14.68
CA ALA A 140 -8.57 -3.74 -14.73
C ALA A 140 -8.02 -4.78 -13.74
N ALA A 141 -8.62 -4.89 -12.54
CA ALA A 141 -8.26 -5.89 -11.55
C ALA A 141 -8.53 -7.32 -12.04
N VAL A 142 -9.63 -7.54 -12.78
CA VAL A 142 -9.93 -8.82 -13.44
C VAL A 142 -8.87 -9.16 -14.50
N LEU A 143 -8.41 -8.19 -15.30
CA LEU A 143 -7.32 -8.42 -16.26
C LEU A 143 -6.02 -8.82 -15.55
N VAL A 144 -5.70 -8.18 -14.42
CA VAL A 144 -4.54 -8.57 -13.60
C VAL A 144 -4.72 -9.97 -13.02
N ARG A 145 -5.92 -10.32 -12.53
CA ARG A 145 -6.23 -11.68 -12.04
C ARG A 145 -6.03 -12.73 -13.13
N GLN A 146 -6.42 -12.43 -14.37
CA GLN A 146 -6.19 -13.30 -15.51
C GLN A 146 -4.70 -13.43 -15.83
N ALA A 147 -3.95 -12.31 -15.91
CA ALA A 147 -2.52 -12.33 -16.16
C ALA A 147 -1.73 -13.13 -15.10
N LEU A 148 -2.15 -13.03 -13.82
CA LEU A 148 -1.61 -13.86 -12.74
C LEU A 148 -1.88 -15.35 -13.00
N ALA A 149 -3.13 -15.71 -13.32
CA ALA A 149 -3.51 -17.10 -13.57
C ALA A 149 -2.77 -17.71 -14.77
N GLU A 150 -2.60 -16.95 -15.86
CA GLU A 150 -1.82 -17.35 -17.04
C GLU A 150 -0.33 -17.57 -16.71
N SER A 151 0.17 -16.86 -15.70
CA SER A 151 1.54 -17.01 -15.17
C SER A 151 1.64 -18.06 -14.05
N GLY A 152 0.57 -18.78 -13.73
CA GLY A 152 0.54 -19.75 -12.63
C GLY A 152 0.63 -19.14 -11.23
N LEU A 153 0.32 -17.85 -11.08
CA LEU A 153 0.30 -17.13 -9.83
C LEU A 153 -1.13 -16.89 -9.33
N VAL A 154 -1.27 -16.80 -8.01
CA VAL A 154 -2.53 -16.48 -7.33
C VAL A 154 -2.28 -15.29 -6.41
N GLY A 155 -3.19 -14.31 -6.43
CA GLY A 155 -3.13 -13.16 -5.56
C GLY A 155 -4.45 -12.89 -4.83
N THR A 156 -4.37 -12.09 -3.78
CA THR A 156 -5.54 -11.53 -3.07
C THR A 156 -5.67 -10.04 -3.36
N VAL A 157 -6.87 -9.49 -3.20
CA VAL A 157 -7.19 -8.10 -3.52
C VAL A 157 -7.73 -7.37 -2.30
N LYS A 158 -7.41 -6.08 -2.21
CA LYS A 158 -8.02 -5.17 -1.25
C LYS A 158 -8.30 -3.82 -1.90
N THR A 159 -9.33 -3.13 -1.44
CA THR A 159 -9.48 -1.71 -1.77
C THR A 159 -8.30 -0.94 -1.20
N SER A 160 -7.87 0.13 -1.87
CA SER A 160 -6.83 0.99 -1.33
C SER A 160 -7.33 1.86 -0.17
N GLY A 161 -8.66 1.94 0.04
CA GLY A 161 -9.32 2.95 0.90
C GLY A 161 -9.26 4.36 0.29
N SER A 162 -8.83 4.47 -0.98
CA SER A 162 -8.86 5.70 -1.76
C SER A 162 -9.77 5.50 -2.96
N LYS A 163 -9.21 5.36 -4.16
CA LYS A 163 -10.00 5.23 -5.40
C LYS A 163 -9.70 3.94 -6.17
N GLY A 164 -8.71 3.18 -5.71
CA GLY A 164 -8.10 2.07 -6.42
C GLY A 164 -8.15 0.77 -5.64
N VAL A 165 -7.46 -0.24 -6.15
CA VAL A 165 -7.26 -1.53 -5.47
C VAL A 165 -5.78 -1.88 -5.46
N HIS A 166 -5.36 -2.69 -4.49
CA HIS A 166 -4.05 -3.30 -4.52
C HIS A 166 -4.22 -4.82 -4.60
N ILE A 167 -3.42 -5.45 -5.46
CA ILE A 167 -3.37 -6.90 -5.61
C ILE A 167 -2.02 -7.39 -5.09
N PHE A 168 -2.05 -8.38 -4.19
CA PHE A 168 -0.89 -8.90 -3.50
C PHE A 168 -0.67 -10.36 -3.86
N VAL A 169 0.58 -10.72 -4.18
CA VAL A 169 1.05 -12.10 -4.34
C VAL A 169 2.16 -12.34 -3.32
N PRO A 170 1.97 -13.22 -2.32
CA PRO A 170 3.01 -13.54 -1.35
C PRO A 170 4.12 -14.34 -2.01
N LEU A 171 5.37 -14.05 -1.66
CA LEU A 171 6.55 -14.64 -2.26
C LEU A 171 7.32 -15.49 -1.24
N VAL A 172 7.91 -16.59 -1.72
CA VAL A 172 8.90 -17.33 -0.92
C VAL A 172 10.10 -16.44 -0.60
N PRO A 173 10.72 -16.56 0.59
CA PRO A 173 11.92 -15.78 0.93
C PRO A 173 13.07 -16.01 -0.06
N GLY A 174 13.92 -14.98 -0.22
CA GLY A 174 15.15 -15.04 -1.01
C GLY A 174 15.00 -14.65 -2.48
N GLN A 175 13.82 -14.20 -2.92
CA GLN A 175 13.65 -13.62 -4.27
C GLN A 175 14.43 -12.30 -4.40
N GLY A 176 15.07 -12.07 -5.54
CA GLY A 176 15.82 -10.83 -5.80
C GLY A 176 14.89 -9.64 -6.02
N PHE A 177 15.25 -8.46 -5.48
CA PHE A 177 14.46 -7.23 -5.65
C PHE A 177 14.19 -6.89 -7.12
N GLU A 178 15.23 -6.97 -7.96
CA GLU A 178 15.12 -6.68 -9.39
C GLU A 178 14.20 -7.67 -10.12
N ASP A 179 14.21 -8.94 -9.72
CA ASP A 179 13.36 -9.98 -10.30
C ASP A 179 11.90 -9.78 -9.92
N VAL A 180 11.61 -9.37 -8.68
CA VAL A 180 10.26 -9.01 -8.26
C VAL A 180 9.77 -7.81 -9.07
N PHE A 181 10.57 -6.75 -9.20
CA PHE A 181 10.20 -5.61 -10.05
C PHE A 181 10.00 -6.02 -11.52
N ALA A 182 10.84 -6.90 -12.05
CA ALA A 182 10.73 -7.43 -13.42
C ALA A 182 9.41 -8.18 -13.61
N ALA A 183 9.14 -9.19 -12.78
CA ALA A 183 7.90 -9.96 -12.84
C ALA A 183 6.66 -9.06 -12.69
N THR A 184 6.71 -8.04 -11.83
CA THR A 184 5.59 -7.09 -11.66
C THR A 184 5.33 -6.29 -12.93
N ARG A 185 6.40 -5.84 -13.62
CA ARG A 185 6.27 -5.16 -14.92
C ARG A 185 5.69 -6.07 -15.99
N ALA A 186 6.15 -7.32 -16.05
CA ALA A 186 5.64 -8.30 -17.01
C ALA A 186 4.15 -8.58 -16.81
N LEU A 187 3.71 -8.76 -15.56
CA LEU A 187 2.28 -8.93 -15.23
C LEU A 187 1.45 -7.71 -15.63
N ALA A 188 1.93 -6.50 -15.34
CA ALA A 188 1.24 -5.27 -15.71
C ALA A 188 1.13 -5.13 -17.25
N ALA A 189 2.21 -5.42 -17.98
CA ALA A 189 2.22 -5.40 -19.44
C ALA A 189 1.31 -6.49 -20.03
N CYS A 190 1.28 -7.69 -19.43
CA CYS A 190 0.37 -8.76 -19.82
C CYS A 190 -1.09 -8.33 -19.66
N ALA A 191 -1.46 -7.79 -18.50
CA ALA A 191 -2.80 -7.27 -18.24
C ALA A 191 -3.20 -6.13 -19.19
N GLU A 192 -2.27 -5.22 -19.54
CA GLU A 192 -2.51 -4.19 -20.57
C GLU A 192 -2.73 -4.81 -21.97
N ARG A 193 -2.03 -5.89 -22.33
CA ARG A 193 -2.24 -6.57 -23.62
C ARG A 193 -3.58 -7.28 -23.71
N LEU A 194 -4.11 -7.79 -22.60
CA LEU A 194 -5.41 -8.45 -22.56
C LEU A 194 -6.54 -7.49 -22.95
N ASP A 195 -6.51 -6.24 -22.46
CA ASP A 195 -7.39 -5.18 -22.95
C ASP A 195 -6.73 -3.78 -22.82
N PRO A 196 -6.12 -3.26 -23.91
CA PRO A 196 -5.44 -1.97 -23.91
C PRO A 196 -6.40 -0.78 -23.92
N SER A 197 -7.71 -1.01 -24.02
CA SER A 197 -8.72 0.04 -23.88
C SER A 197 -9.10 0.31 -22.43
N ILE A 198 -8.79 -0.62 -21.52
CA ILE A 198 -9.14 -0.54 -20.10
C ILE A 198 -7.94 -0.13 -19.25
N ALA A 199 -6.78 -0.77 -19.46
CA ALA A 199 -5.63 -0.65 -18.58
C ALA A 199 -4.41 -0.08 -19.32
N THR A 200 -3.47 0.49 -18.58
CA THR A 200 -2.21 0.95 -19.14
C THR A 200 -1.04 0.93 -18.17
N THR A 201 0.17 0.73 -18.70
CA THR A 201 1.43 0.87 -17.96
C THR A 201 2.11 2.22 -18.19
N ALA A 202 1.46 3.15 -18.90
CA ALA A 202 1.97 4.49 -19.17
C ALA A 202 2.21 5.29 -17.88
N TYR A 203 3.48 5.61 -17.60
CA TYR A 203 3.87 6.33 -16.38
C TYR A 203 3.34 7.77 -16.35
N ILE A 204 3.35 8.45 -17.49
CA ILE A 204 2.92 9.85 -17.65
C ILE A 204 1.40 9.89 -17.69
N VAL A 205 0.79 10.77 -16.88
CA VAL A 205 -0.67 10.82 -16.68
C VAL A 205 -1.40 11.15 -17.98
N GLU A 206 -0.86 12.08 -18.77
CA GLU A 206 -1.44 12.49 -20.05
C GLU A 206 -1.50 11.33 -21.07
N ASP A 207 -0.51 10.44 -21.04
CA ASP A 207 -0.41 9.29 -21.95
C ASP A 207 -1.33 8.12 -21.51
N ARG A 208 -2.02 8.25 -20.37
CA ARG A 208 -2.95 7.22 -19.88
C ARG A 208 -4.30 7.27 -20.59
N GLU A 209 -4.65 8.38 -21.23
CA GLU A 209 -5.86 8.51 -22.08
C GLU A 209 -7.16 7.98 -21.42
N GLY A 210 -7.33 8.20 -20.12
CA GLY A 210 -8.52 7.74 -19.41
C GLY A 210 -8.55 6.24 -19.05
N LYS A 211 -7.42 5.54 -19.14
CA LYS A 211 -7.25 4.14 -18.73
C LYS A 211 -6.79 4.01 -17.27
N VAL A 212 -7.01 2.85 -16.67
CA VAL A 212 -6.49 2.52 -15.33
C VAL A 212 -4.99 2.31 -15.40
N TYR A 213 -4.26 2.99 -14.52
CA TYR A 213 -2.82 2.82 -14.42
C TYR A 213 -2.48 1.58 -13.59
N LEU A 214 -1.72 0.67 -14.19
CA LEU A 214 -1.19 -0.52 -13.55
C LEU A 214 0.21 -0.21 -12.98
N ASP A 215 0.27 0.30 -11.75
CA ASP A 215 1.53 0.65 -11.10
C ASP A 215 2.27 -0.61 -10.63
N SER A 216 3.36 -0.92 -11.34
CA SER A 216 4.29 -2.02 -11.07
C SER A 216 5.53 -1.59 -10.30
N THR A 217 5.54 -0.39 -9.71
CA THR A 217 6.72 0.19 -9.04
C THR A 217 6.78 -0.10 -7.53
N ARG A 218 5.94 -1.00 -7.03
CA ARG A 218 5.82 -1.33 -5.61
C ARG A 218 6.52 -2.67 -5.30
N ALA A 219 7.75 -2.63 -4.78
CA ALA A 219 8.39 -3.80 -4.18
C ALA A 219 9.41 -3.40 -3.10
N GLY A 220 9.79 -4.36 -2.25
CA GLY A 220 10.90 -4.20 -1.32
C GLY A 220 10.78 -3.03 -0.34
N GLY A 221 11.71 -2.07 -0.41
CA GLY A 221 11.74 -0.89 0.46
C GLY A 221 10.65 0.16 0.17
N ASN A 222 9.87 0.00 -0.90
CA ASN A 222 8.66 0.79 -1.11
C ASN A 222 7.59 0.42 -0.07
N THR A 223 6.70 1.37 0.21
CA THR A 223 5.61 1.19 1.16
C THR A 223 4.25 1.22 0.47
N VAL A 224 3.31 0.46 1.01
CA VAL A 224 1.91 0.43 0.57
C VAL A 224 1.04 0.49 1.82
N ALA A 225 -0.12 1.16 1.76
CA ALA A 225 -1.06 1.17 2.88
C ALA A 225 -1.44 -0.28 3.26
N ALA A 226 -1.24 -0.64 4.53
CA ALA A 226 -1.52 -1.98 5.04
C ALA A 226 -3.00 -2.34 4.89
N ALA A 227 -3.32 -3.63 4.78
CA ALA A 227 -4.70 -4.09 5.00
C ALA A 227 -5.17 -3.62 6.39
N TYR A 228 -6.43 -3.21 6.49
CA TYR A 228 -7.06 -2.62 7.68
C TYR A 228 -6.57 -1.23 8.09
N SER A 229 -5.61 -0.65 7.36
CA SER A 229 -5.11 0.70 7.58
C SER A 229 -6.15 1.75 7.16
N PRO A 230 -6.53 2.70 8.04
CA PRO A 230 -7.32 3.86 7.65
C PRO A 230 -6.57 4.75 6.65
N ARG A 231 -7.32 5.51 5.86
CA ARG A 231 -6.83 6.52 4.93
C ARG A 231 -7.29 7.89 5.39
N LEU A 232 -6.44 8.90 5.28
CA LEU A 232 -6.74 10.26 5.73
C LEU A 232 -7.60 10.98 4.68
N ARG A 233 -8.86 10.57 4.63
CA ARG A 233 -9.92 11.07 3.75
C ARG A 233 -11.22 11.19 4.57
N PRO A 234 -12.24 11.92 4.09
CA PRO A 234 -13.47 12.11 4.84
C PRO A 234 -14.09 10.75 5.23
N GLY A 235 -14.47 10.59 6.50
CA GLY A 235 -14.96 9.33 7.05
C GLY A 235 -13.89 8.29 7.42
N LEU A 236 -12.60 8.57 7.15
CA LEU A 236 -11.48 7.63 7.34
C LEU A 236 -11.73 6.26 6.69
N PRO A 237 -11.87 6.20 5.34
CA PRO A 237 -12.02 4.95 4.64
C PRO A 237 -10.82 4.02 4.89
N VAL A 238 -11.04 2.73 4.84
CA VAL A 238 -10.08 1.70 5.22
C VAL A 238 -9.59 0.98 3.97
N SER A 239 -8.29 0.66 3.91
CA SER A 239 -7.79 -0.29 2.92
C SER A 239 -8.28 -1.69 3.29
N PHE A 240 -9.38 -2.11 2.69
CA PHE A 240 -10.18 -3.25 3.17
C PHE A 240 -10.00 -4.46 2.26
N PRO A 241 -9.67 -5.65 2.79
CA PRO A 241 -9.66 -6.91 2.03
C PRO A 241 -11.03 -7.24 1.46
N VAL A 242 -11.09 -7.63 0.18
CA VAL A 242 -12.36 -8.00 -0.47
C VAL A 242 -12.16 -9.31 -1.21
N ALA A 243 -13.13 -10.22 -1.11
CA ALA A 243 -13.11 -11.43 -1.92
C ALA A 243 -13.24 -11.06 -3.40
N TRP A 244 -12.56 -11.78 -4.29
CA TRP A 244 -12.59 -11.46 -5.72
C TRP A 244 -14.00 -11.39 -6.31
N ASP A 245 -14.90 -12.26 -5.85
CA ASP A 245 -16.27 -12.36 -6.36
C ASP A 245 -17.18 -11.24 -5.83
N ASP A 246 -16.78 -10.57 -4.74
CA ASP A 246 -17.51 -9.43 -4.17
C ASP A 246 -17.01 -8.07 -4.71
N LEU A 247 -15.88 -8.05 -5.43
CA LEU A 247 -15.17 -6.83 -5.78
C LEU A 247 -16.00 -5.87 -6.66
N GLU A 248 -16.89 -6.39 -7.50
CA GLU A 248 -17.78 -5.61 -8.35
C GLU A 248 -18.96 -4.97 -7.60
N ASN A 249 -19.23 -5.43 -6.38
CA ASN A 249 -20.41 -5.08 -5.59
C ASN A 249 -20.12 -4.08 -4.46
N VAL A 250 -18.90 -3.53 -4.42
CA VAL A 250 -18.44 -2.64 -3.36
C VAL A 250 -17.76 -1.40 -3.92
N VAL A 251 -17.64 -0.36 -3.09
CA VAL A 251 -16.77 0.78 -3.34
C VAL A 251 -15.89 1.07 -2.11
N PRO A 252 -14.72 1.70 -2.27
CA PRO A 252 -13.83 1.97 -1.12
C PRO A 252 -14.48 2.77 0.02
N ALA A 253 -15.49 3.59 -0.29
CA ALA A 253 -16.22 4.40 0.69
C ALA A 253 -17.14 3.58 1.61
N ASP A 254 -17.48 2.34 1.25
CA ASP A 254 -18.29 1.45 2.09
C ASP A 254 -17.54 1.03 3.36
N PHE A 255 -16.20 1.02 3.29
CA PHE A 255 -15.32 0.57 4.36
C PHE A 255 -14.69 1.77 5.05
N THR A 256 -15.14 2.07 6.26
CA THR A 256 -14.64 3.18 7.08
C THR A 256 -14.28 2.68 8.47
N VAL A 257 -13.60 3.50 9.27
CA VAL A 257 -13.39 3.20 10.70
C VAL A 257 -14.69 2.94 11.48
N HIS A 258 -15.84 3.40 10.95
CA HIS A 258 -17.16 3.24 11.57
C HIS A 258 -17.92 1.99 11.09
N THR A 259 -17.64 1.51 9.87
CA THR A 259 -18.39 0.40 9.23
C THR A 259 -17.60 -0.90 9.13
N ALA A 260 -16.27 -0.82 9.07
CA ALA A 260 -15.42 -1.95 8.76
C ALA A 260 -15.52 -3.10 9.79
N LEU A 261 -15.68 -2.79 11.08
CA LEU A 261 -15.78 -3.83 12.12
C LEU A 261 -17.02 -4.70 11.97
N ASP A 262 -18.17 -4.07 11.69
CA ASP A 262 -19.43 -4.79 11.49
C ASP A 262 -19.35 -5.68 10.24
N LEU A 263 -18.75 -5.16 9.16
CA LEU A 263 -18.53 -5.89 7.91
C LEU A 263 -17.56 -7.08 8.08
N LEU A 264 -16.57 -6.97 8.97
CA LEU A 264 -15.66 -8.09 9.26
C LEU A 264 -16.38 -9.23 9.98
N GLY A 265 -17.41 -8.94 10.79
CA GLY A 265 -18.18 -9.97 11.50
C GLY A 265 -17.32 -10.92 12.34
N GLY A 266 -16.17 -10.44 12.84
CA GLY A 266 -15.20 -11.25 13.60
C GLY A 266 -14.21 -12.08 12.77
N LYS A 267 -14.30 -12.09 11.43
CA LYS A 267 -13.39 -12.82 10.52
C LYS A 267 -12.09 -12.06 10.23
N ASP A 268 -11.11 -12.71 9.61
CA ASP A 268 -9.92 -12.06 9.05
C ASP A 268 -9.81 -12.40 7.55
N PRO A 269 -10.57 -11.71 6.67
CA PRO A 269 -10.59 -12.02 5.25
C PRO A 269 -9.22 -11.85 4.58
N TRP A 270 -8.34 -11.00 5.12
CA TRP A 270 -6.97 -10.88 4.60
C TRP A 270 -6.19 -12.17 4.81
N ALA A 271 -6.17 -12.69 6.05
CA ALA A 271 -5.46 -13.92 6.36
C ALA A 271 -6.13 -15.14 5.70
N GLU A 272 -7.46 -15.20 5.69
CA GLU A 272 -8.24 -16.31 5.13
C GLU A 272 -8.11 -16.43 3.60
N SER A 273 -7.95 -15.30 2.88
CA SER A 273 -7.83 -15.28 1.41
C SER A 273 -6.41 -15.25 0.89
N MET A 274 -5.40 -15.03 1.75
CA MET A 274 -4.01 -14.96 1.32
C MET A 274 -3.55 -16.36 0.87
N PRO A 275 -3.08 -16.51 -0.38
CA PRO A 275 -2.54 -17.79 -0.82
C PRO A 275 -1.21 -18.09 -0.11
N GLU A 276 -0.76 -19.35 -0.21
CA GLU A 276 0.59 -19.70 0.23
C GLU A 276 1.67 -18.91 -0.54
N PRO A 277 2.84 -18.65 0.05
CA PRO A 277 3.96 -18.01 -0.63
C PRO A 277 4.37 -18.76 -1.89
N GLN A 278 4.58 -18.02 -2.98
CA GLN A 278 4.85 -18.56 -4.32
C GLN A 278 6.25 -18.20 -4.80
N THR A 279 6.81 -19.04 -5.66
CA THR A 279 8.05 -18.76 -6.39
C THR A 279 7.72 -18.02 -7.68
N LEU A 280 8.50 -17.01 -8.04
CA LEU A 280 8.30 -16.32 -9.32
C LEU A 280 8.62 -17.27 -10.49
N PRO A 281 7.75 -17.35 -11.51
CA PRO A 281 8.04 -18.05 -12.76
C PRO A 281 9.25 -17.41 -13.46
N ALA A 282 10.19 -18.25 -13.92
CA ALA A 282 11.44 -17.78 -14.52
C ALA A 282 11.21 -17.05 -15.84
N ASP A 283 10.29 -17.54 -16.67
CA ASP A 283 9.86 -16.92 -17.92
C ASP A 283 9.24 -15.54 -17.71
N LEU A 284 8.42 -15.38 -16.67
CA LEU A 284 7.85 -14.09 -16.29
C LEU A 284 8.92 -13.08 -15.88
N VAL A 285 9.91 -13.52 -15.10
CA VAL A 285 11.05 -12.69 -14.69
C VAL A 285 11.89 -12.29 -15.92
N GLU A 286 12.20 -13.25 -16.79
CA GLU A 286 12.94 -13.00 -18.03
C GLU A 286 12.22 -11.98 -18.93
N GLU A 287 10.91 -12.14 -19.18
CA GLU A 287 10.10 -11.16 -19.91
C GLU A 287 10.21 -9.78 -19.25
N GLY A 288 10.04 -9.71 -17.93
CA GLY A 288 10.08 -8.47 -17.15
C GLY A 288 11.40 -7.70 -17.23
N HIS A 289 12.52 -8.40 -17.39
CA HIS A 289 13.84 -7.80 -17.60
C HIS A 289 14.00 -7.20 -19.00
N THR A 290 13.24 -7.68 -19.99
CA THR A 290 13.22 -7.07 -21.33
C THR A 290 12.38 -5.79 -21.39
N ILE A 291 11.45 -5.61 -20.45
CA ILE A 291 10.55 -4.46 -20.41
C ILE A 291 11.25 -3.25 -19.77
N PRO A 292 11.39 -2.12 -20.49
CA PRO A 292 11.99 -0.92 -19.94
C PRO A 292 11.26 -0.39 -18.70
N ILE A 293 12.02 0.17 -17.75
CA ILE A 293 11.44 0.81 -16.56
C ILE A 293 10.72 2.09 -17.01
N ALA A 294 9.38 2.09 -16.95
CA ALA A 294 8.54 3.17 -17.48
C ALA A 294 8.92 4.57 -16.96
N ARG A 295 9.27 4.68 -15.67
CA ARG A 295 9.74 5.94 -15.07
C ARG A 295 11.04 6.45 -15.70
N VAL A 296 11.97 5.56 -16.02
CA VAL A 296 13.26 5.92 -16.66
C VAL A 296 13.03 6.37 -18.09
N VAL A 297 12.14 5.68 -18.83
CA VAL A 297 11.73 6.06 -20.18
C VAL A 297 11.10 7.47 -20.15
N ALA A 298 10.12 7.69 -19.29
CA ALA A 298 9.45 8.98 -19.13
C ALA A 298 10.42 10.11 -18.78
N MET A 299 11.40 9.87 -17.90
CA MET A 299 12.44 10.86 -17.57
C MET A 299 13.31 11.20 -18.79
N HIS A 300 13.73 10.21 -19.57
CA HIS A 300 14.51 10.45 -20.79
C HIS A 300 13.72 11.22 -21.83
N GLU A 301 12.44 10.91 -22.03
CA GLU A 301 11.56 11.63 -22.94
C GLU A 301 11.29 13.06 -22.49
N GLY A 302 11.07 13.28 -21.19
CA GLY A 302 10.97 14.62 -20.61
C GLY A 302 12.21 15.48 -20.90
N LYS A 303 13.41 14.91 -20.71
CA LYS A 303 14.68 15.57 -21.05
C LYS A 303 14.81 15.85 -22.54
N ARG A 304 14.38 14.94 -23.42
CA ARG A 304 14.38 15.15 -24.88
C ARG A 304 13.42 16.29 -25.28
N ARG A 305 12.20 16.31 -24.72
CA ARG A 305 11.21 17.37 -24.96
C ARG A 305 11.69 18.74 -24.50
N ALA A 306 12.34 18.82 -23.33
CA ALA A 306 12.96 20.07 -22.84
C ALA A 306 14.06 20.57 -23.80
N ARG A 307 15.02 19.72 -24.17
CA ARG A 307 16.10 20.07 -25.11
C ARG A 307 15.61 20.49 -26.50
N ALA A 308 14.46 19.97 -26.94
CA ALA A 308 13.86 20.36 -28.21
C ALA A 308 13.14 21.72 -28.15
N ARG A 309 12.66 22.14 -26.97
CA ARG A 309 12.11 23.48 -26.74
C ARG A 309 13.25 24.51 -26.69
N ASP A 310 14.31 24.22 -25.94
CA ASP A 310 15.49 25.10 -25.81
C ASP A 310 16.28 25.32 -27.12
N ARG A 311 16.00 24.53 -28.17
CA ARG A 311 16.60 24.69 -29.51
C ARG A 311 15.72 25.48 -30.48
N LYS A 312 14.48 25.78 -30.10
CA LYS A 312 13.51 26.55 -30.91
C LYS A 312 13.39 28.01 -30.47
N ASP A 313 13.95 28.35 -29.30
CA ASP A 313 14.13 29.71 -28.79
C ASP A 313 15.55 30.22 -29.11
#